data_AF-A0A971K771-F1
#
_entry.id   AF-A0A971K771-F1
#
_cell.length_a   1.000
_cell.length_b   1.000
_cell.length_c   1.000
_cell.angle_alpha   90.00
_cell.angle_beta   90.00
_cell.angle_gamma   90.00
#
_symmetry.space_group_name_H-M   'P 1'
#
loop_
_entity.id
_entity.type
_entity.pdbx_description
1 polymer ?
#
loop_
_entity_poly.entity_id
_entity_poly.type
_entity_poly.pdbx_seq_one_letter_code
_entity_poly.pdbx_strand_id
1 'polypeptide(L)'
;MNNRITVIILSAVIVLLVTFGFIYDRKMRYAAGPFPGLRHHDGMMEGIRTGRNFCTPEFMKDRLNLSESQIAEINVLNETFDREQEKLMRRIRPEREKLREMLRQDNPDMKEVRAILERIGSANIDLQMLRINQGRVISTILDSEQKEKLDRERRNYRRSGPHRGPGGME
;
A
#
# COMPACT_ATOMS: atom_id res chain seq x y z
N MET A 1 50.23 -34.68 13.99
CA MET A 1 49.40 -33.88 13.05
C MET A 1 49.07 -32.58 13.76
N ASN A 2 49.56 -31.45 13.25
CA ASN A 2 49.81 -30.26 14.05
C ASN A 2 48.52 -29.52 14.42
N ASN A 3 48.31 -29.25 15.72
CA ASN A 3 47.17 -28.46 16.24
C ASN A 3 46.98 -27.12 15.50
N ARG A 4 48.06 -26.55 14.96
CA ARG A 4 48.03 -25.35 14.12
C ARG A 4 47.24 -25.54 12.82
N ILE A 5 47.34 -26.70 12.18
CA ILE A 5 46.60 -27.02 10.95
C ILE A 5 45.11 -27.18 11.28
N THR A 6 44.78 -27.82 12.40
CA THR A 6 43.40 -28.01 12.85
C THR A 6 42.69 -26.70 13.16
N VAL A 7 43.38 -25.75 13.82
CA VAL A 7 42.82 -24.42 14.13
C VAL A 7 42.57 -23.60 12.86
N ILE A 8 43.48 -23.66 11.87
CA ILE A 8 43.30 -22.95 10.60
C ILE A 8 42.07 -23.49 9.85
N ILE A 9 41.92 -24.81 9.77
CA ILE A 9 40.77 -25.45 9.09
C ILE A 9 39.45 -25.08 9.79
N LEU A 10 39.39 -25.12 11.13
CA LEU A 10 38.20 -24.74 11.89
C LEU A 10 37.80 -23.27 11.66
N SER A 11 38.77 -22.36 11.63
CA SER A 11 38.49 -20.94 11.41
C SER A 11 37.93 -20.66 10.01
N ALA A 12 38.44 -21.33 8.97
CA ALA A 12 37.93 -21.23 7.60
C ALA A 12 36.49 -21.77 7.48
N VAL A 13 36.16 -22.86 8.17
CA VAL A 13 34.80 -23.44 8.18
C VAL A 13 33.81 -22.49 8.85
N ILE A 14 34.18 -21.84 9.95
CA ILE A 14 33.31 -20.86 10.62
C ILE A 14 33.05 -19.65 9.72
N VAL A 15 34.07 -19.11 9.05
CA VAL A 15 33.89 -17.98 8.11
C VAL A 15 32.99 -18.37 6.93
N LEU A 16 33.12 -19.60 6.42
CA LEU A 16 32.22 -20.13 5.39
C LEU A 16 30.79 -20.27 5.90
N LEU A 17 30.56 -20.77 7.11
CA LEU A 17 29.23 -20.90 7.70
C LEU A 17 28.56 -19.54 7.97
N VAL A 18 29.30 -18.54 8.44
CA VAL A 18 28.77 -17.19 8.68
C VAL A 18 28.43 -16.51 7.35
N THR A 19 29.27 -16.65 6.31
CA THR A 19 28.98 -16.06 4.99
C THR A 19 27.82 -16.76 4.27
N PHE A 20 27.72 -18.09 4.35
CA PHE A 20 26.58 -18.83 3.79
C PHE A 20 25.28 -18.52 4.53
N GLY A 21 25.31 -18.42 5.86
CA GLY A 21 24.15 -18.01 6.67
C GLY A 21 23.66 -16.60 6.34
N PHE A 22 24.59 -15.66 6.14
CA PHE A 22 24.26 -14.28 5.77
C PHE A 22 23.69 -14.16 4.34
N ILE A 23 24.15 -15.00 3.40
CA ILE A 23 23.65 -15.03 2.02
C ILE A 23 22.27 -15.73 1.94
N TYR A 24 22.04 -16.78 2.72
CA TYR A 24 20.75 -17.47 2.77
C TYR A 24 19.64 -16.64 3.45
N ASP A 25 19.94 -15.94 4.54
CA ASP A 25 18.98 -15.04 5.20
C ASP A 25 18.56 -13.88 4.28
N ARG A 26 19.50 -13.38 3.46
CA ARG A 26 19.22 -12.33 2.48
C ARG A 26 18.32 -12.80 1.33
N LYS A 27 18.36 -14.08 0.94
CA LYS A 27 17.52 -14.62 -0.16
C LYS A 27 16.09 -14.97 0.29
N MET A 28 15.86 -15.24 1.57
CA MET A 28 14.52 -15.49 2.13
C MET A 28 13.74 -14.22 2.49
N ARG A 29 14.40 -13.07 2.69
CA ARG A 29 13.72 -11.80 3.03
C ARG A 29 13.20 -11.00 1.82
N TYR A 30 13.49 -11.43 0.60
CA TYR A 30 12.86 -10.89 -0.62
C TYR A 30 11.53 -11.57 -0.99
N ALA A 31 11.06 -12.55 -0.21
CA ALA A 31 9.74 -13.16 -0.37
C ALA A 31 8.64 -12.48 0.48
N ALA A 32 8.96 -11.43 1.23
CA ALA A 32 8.03 -10.75 2.14
C ALA A 32 7.89 -9.25 1.82
N GLY A 33 7.38 -8.96 0.62
CA GLY A 33 6.66 -7.72 0.35
C GLY A 33 5.43 -8.03 -0.50
N PRO A 34 4.36 -7.23 -0.48
CA PRO A 34 3.77 -6.46 0.62
C PRO A 34 2.61 -7.25 1.28
N PHE A 35 2.38 -7.11 2.59
CA PHE A 35 1.18 -7.60 3.31
C PHE A 35 0.74 -9.06 3.03
N PRO A 36 1.10 -10.04 3.89
CA PRO A 36 0.52 -11.38 3.80
C PRO A 36 -0.97 -11.32 4.16
N GLY A 37 -1.83 -11.48 3.16
CA GLY A 37 -3.29 -11.47 3.33
C GLY A 37 -4.11 -11.21 2.05
N LEU A 38 -3.48 -10.95 0.91
CA LEU A 38 -4.16 -10.71 -0.37
C LEU A 38 -4.54 -12.03 -1.05
N ARG A 39 -5.57 -12.71 -0.54
CA ARG A 39 -6.40 -13.56 -1.40
C ARG A 39 -7.09 -12.65 -2.42
N HIS A 40 -7.06 -13.03 -3.70
CA HIS A 40 -7.96 -12.48 -4.72
C HIS A 40 -9.39 -12.81 -4.26
N HIS A 41 -10.06 -11.81 -3.70
CA HIS A 41 -11.49 -11.85 -3.48
C HIS A 41 -12.13 -11.19 -4.70
N ASP A 42 -12.60 -12.02 -5.62
CA ASP A 42 -13.45 -11.62 -6.72
C ASP A 42 -14.64 -10.83 -6.14
N GLY A 43 -14.75 -9.54 -6.48
CA GLY A 43 -15.80 -8.64 -5.98
C GLY A 43 -15.32 -7.42 -5.18
N MET A 44 -14.03 -7.31 -4.87
CA MET A 44 -13.48 -6.06 -4.33
C MET A 44 -13.36 -5.01 -5.44
N MET A 45 -14.03 -3.87 -5.28
CA MET A 45 -13.91 -2.72 -6.18
C MET A 45 -12.43 -2.31 -6.33
N GLU A 46 -11.88 -2.49 -7.54
CA GLU A 46 -10.44 -2.44 -7.83
C GLU A 46 -9.79 -1.08 -7.45
N GLY A 47 -10.58 0.00 -7.42
CA GLY A 47 -10.13 1.33 -6.98
C GLY A 47 -9.88 1.49 -5.48
N ILE A 48 -10.53 0.69 -4.62
CA ILE A 48 -10.36 0.82 -3.16
C ILE A 48 -8.99 0.29 -2.73
N ARG A 49 -8.45 -0.72 -3.43
CA ARG A 49 -7.11 -1.27 -3.19
C ARG A 49 -5.99 -0.32 -3.63
N THR A 50 -6.19 0.45 -4.69
CA THR A 50 -5.25 1.51 -5.12
C THR A 50 -5.42 2.80 -4.31
N GLY A 51 -6.52 2.90 -3.55
CA GLY A 51 -6.84 4.07 -2.74
C GLY A 51 -7.41 5.22 -3.57
N ARG A 52 -7.95 4.94 -4.75
CA ARG A 52 -8.71 5.90 -5.53
C ARG A 52 -10.09 6.09 -4.89
N ASN A 53 -10.63 7.31 -4.95
CA ASN A 53 -11.99 7.59 -4.51
C ASN A 53 -13.07 7.12 -5.52
N PHE A 54 -12.60 6.73 -6.71
CA PHE A 54 -13.40 6.23 -7.81
C PHE A 54 -12.75 4.95 -8.33
N CYS A 55 -13.56 3.94 -8.63
CA CYS A 55 -13.07 2.70 -9.23
C CYS A 55 -12.54 2.95 -10.64
N THR A 56 -11.97 1.94 -11.27
CA THR A 56 -11.57 2.04 -12.68
C THR A 56 -12.79 2.50 -13.51
N PRO A 57 -12.61 3.42 -14.48
CA PRO A 57 -13.71 3.92 -15.30
C PRO A 57 -14.47 2.80 -16.00
N GLU A 58 -13.81 1.70 -16.34
CA GLU A 58 -14.39 0.48 -16.89
C GLU A 58 -15.37 -0.17 -15.91
N PHE A 59 -15.00 -0.27 -14.63
CA PHE A 59 -15.88 -0.79 -13.57
C PHE A 59 -17.11 0.11 -13.36
N MET A 60 -16.95 1.42 -13.54
CA MET A 60 -18.02 2.40 -13.37
C MET A 60 -18.83 2.65 -14.65
N LYS A 61 -18.33 2.27 -15.82
CA LYS A 61 -18.99 2.46 -17.12
C LYS A 61 -20.37 1.83 -17.11
N ASP A 62 -20.45 0.53 -16.81
CA ASP A 62 -21.71 -0.21 -16.83
C ASP A 62 -22.63 0.21 -15.67
N ARG A 63 -22.03 0.57 -14.53
CA ARG A 63 -22.79 0.95 -13.33
C ARG A 63 -23.35 2.35 -13.41
N LEU A 64 -22.70 3.30 -14.07
CA LEU A 64 -23.15 4.69 -14.15
C LEU A 64 -23.61 5.09 -15.55
N ASN A 65 -23.52 4.19 -16.53
CA ASN A 65 -23.80 4.47 -17.94
C ASN A 65 -23.00 5.70 -18.42
N LEU A 66 -21.69 5.68 -18.18
CA LEU A 66 -20.80 6.79 -18.55
C LEU A 66 -20.70 6.89 -20.07
N SER A 67 -20.74 8.11 -20.61
CA SER A 67 -20.43 8.35 -22.01
C SER A 67 -18.94 8.14 -22.31
N GLU A 68 -18.60 7.90 -23.57
CA GLU A 68 -17.20 7.80 -24.00
C GLU A 68 -16.40 9.09 -23.69
N SER A 69 -17.04 10.26 -23.76
CA SER A 69 -16.41 11.52 -23.37
C SER A 69 -16.11 11.60 -21.87
N GLN A 70 -17.05 11.18 -21.02
CA GLN A 70 -16.85 11.13 -19.58
C GLN A 70 -15.74 10.14 -19.20
N ILE A 71 -15.70 8.97 -19.86
CA ILE A 71 -14.66 7.95 -19.65
C ILE A 71 -13.27 8.53 -19.99
N ALA A 72 -13.14 9.18 -21.15
CA ALA A 72 -11.88 9.79 -21.56
C ALA A 72 -11.40 10.85 -20.55
N GLU A 73 -12.29 11.72 -20.08
CA GLU A 73 -11.95 12.76 -19.10
C GLU A 73 -11.54 12.16 -17.75
N ILE A 74 -12.26 11.15 -17.26
CA ILE A 74 -11.93 10.45 -16.02
C ILE A 74 -10.59 9.71 -16.13
N ASN A 75 -10.26 9.13 -17.30
CA ASN A 75 -8.98 8.47 -17.53
C ASN A 75 -7.80 9.44 -17.43
N VAL A 76 -7.87 10.60 -18.08
CA VAL A 76 -6.83 11.65 -17.98
C VAL A 76 -6.66 12.13 -16.53
N LEU A 77 -7.77 12.28 -15.80
CA LEU A 77 -7.74 12.64 -14.39
C LEU A 77 -7.08 11.55 -13.54
N ASN A 78 -7.41 10.28 -13.79
CA ASN A 78 -6.83 9.14 -13.07
C ASN A 78 -5.33 9.01 -13.29
N GLU A 79 -4.85 9.19 -14.52
CA GLU A 79 -3.41 9.19 -14.80
C GLU A 79 -2.68 10.30 -14.05
N THR A 80 -3.28 11.49 -13.98
CA THR A 80 -2.72 12.62 -13.22
C THR A 80 -2.69 12.31 -11.74
N PHE A 81 -3.78 11.77 -11.20
CA PHE A 81 -3.87 11.34 -9.81
C PHE A 81 -2.82 10.28 -9.47
N ASP A 82 -2.64 9.27 -10.31
CA ASP A 82 -1.68 8.19 -10.09
C ASP A 82 -0.24 8.72 -10.04
N ARG A 83 0.12 9.67 -10.92
CA ARG A 83 1.44 10.32 -10.92
C ARG A 83 1.69 11.07 -9.61
N GLU A 84 0.72 11.85 -9.14
CA GLU A 84 0.83 12.60 -7.88
C GLU A 84 0.83 11.66 -6.66
N GLN A 85 0.01 10.62 -6.67
CA GLN A 85 0.01 9.60 -5.64
C GLN A 85 1.37 8.90 -5.54
N GLU A 86 1.98 8.52 -6.67
CA GLU A 86 3.29 7.85 -6.63
C GLU A 86 4.39 8.79 -6.11
N LYS A 87 4.34 10.10 -6.39
CA LYS A 87 5.25 11.09 -5.77
C LYS A 87 5.12 11.08 -4.25
N LEU A 88 3.89 11.06 -3.71
CA LEU A 88 3.66 10.97 -2.27
C LEU A 88 4.12 9.62 -1.69
N MET A 89 3.88 8.52 -2.41
CA MET A 89 4.34 7.19 -1.98
C MET A 89 5.86 7.09 -1.95
N ARG A 90 6.58 7.74 -2.89
CA ARG A 90 8.04 7.86 -2.85
C ARG A 90 8.56 8.62 -1.63
N ARG A 91 7.75 9.49 -1.01
CA ARG A 91 8.06 10.13 0.29
C ARG A 91 7.75 9.20 1.47
N ILE A 92 6.61 8.51 1.43
CA ILE A 92 6.13 7.67 2.55
C ILE A 92 6.92 6.37 2.70
N ARG A 93 7.23 5.68 1.60
CA ARG A 93 7.90 4.36 1.61
C ARG A 93 9.26 4.38 2.35
N PRO A 94 10.21 5.28 2.05
CA PRO A 94 11.50 5.29 2.74
C PRO A 94 11.36 5.62 4.23
N GLU A 95 10.47 6.55 4.61
CA GLU A 95 10.22 6.87 6.02
C GLU A 95 9.64 5.68 6.79
N ARG A 96 8.73 4.91 6.17
CA ARG A 96 8.22 3.66 6.76
C ARG A 96 9.31 2.62 6.94
N GLU A 97 10.22 2.48 5.99
CA GLU A 97 11.33 1.54 6.11
C GLU A 97 12.31 1.98 7.21
N LYS A 98 12.62 3.28 7.26
CA LYS A 98 13.43 3.87 8.33
C LYS A 98 12.80 3.64 9.70
N LEU A 99 11.48 3.85 9.83
CA LEU A 99 10.74 3.59 11.05
C LEU A 99 10.84 2.11 11.46
N ARG A 100 10.64 1.18 10.51
CA ARG A 100 10.75 -0.26 10.80
C ARG A 100 12.14 -0.63 11.31
N GLU A 101 13.18 -0.12 10.67
CA GLU A 101 14.55 -0.43 11.06
C GLU A 101 14.88 0.14 12.44
N MET A 102 14.44 1.37 12.71
CA MET A 102 14.61 2.00 14.03
C MET A 102 13.95 1.18 15.14
N LEU A 103 12.72 0.72 14.92
CA LEU A 103 11.96 -0.04 15.91
C LEU A 103 12.49 -1.47 16.13
N ARG A 104 13.48 -1.93 15.36
CA ARG A 104 14.19 -3.21 15.62
C ARG A 104 15.33 -3.06 16.61
N GLN A 105 15.75 -1.84 16.93
CA GLN A 105 16.82 -1.57 17.88
C GLN A 105 16.31 -1.81 19.32
N ASP A 106 17.19 -2.24 20.23
CA ASP A 106 16.82 -2.51 21.62
C ASP A 106 16.34 -1.25 22.38
N ASN A 107 16.87 -0.08 22.00
CA ASN A 107 16.49 1.21 22.58
C ASN A 107 16.42 2.28 21.47
N PRO A 108 15.31 2.34 20.71
CA PRO A 108 15.15 3.29 19.62
C PRO A 108 15.10 4.74 20.12
N ASP A 109 15.69 5.67 19.36
CA ASP A 109 15.55 7.09 19.66
C ASP A 109 14.11 7.56 19.41
N MET A 110 13.35 7.72 20.50
CA MET A 110 11.94 8.13 20.44
C MET A 110 11.74 9.55 19.88
N LYS A 111 12.75 10.42 19.92
CA LYS A 111 12.69 11.73 19.27
C LYS A 111 12.74 11.57 17.75
N GLU A 112 13.59 10.66 17.26
CA GLU A 112 13.69 10.37 15.84
C GLU A 112 12.46 9.61 15.33
N VAL A 113 11.93 8.66 16.11
CA VAL A 113 10.66 7.98 15.82
C VAL A 113 9.53 8.99 15.61
N ARG A 114 9.38 9.97 16.52
CA ARG A 114 8.37 11.03 16.40
C ARG A 114 8.56 11.83 15.10
N ALA A 115 9.78 12.25 14.80
CA ALA A 115 10.05 13.02 13.59
C ALA A 115 9.72 12.25 12.30
N ILE A 116 10.01 10.94 12.27
CA ILE A 116 9.63 10.07 11.13
C ILE A 116 8.11 9.96 11.02
N LEU A 117 7.40 9.76 12.15
CA LEU A 117 5.95 9.69 12.18
C LEU A 117 5.29 10.99 11.70
N GLU A 118 5.83 12.15 12.06
CA GLU A 118 5.34 13.46 11.58
C GLU A 118 5.50 13.60 10.07
N ARG A 119 6.63 13.19 9.49
CA ARG A 119 6.84 13.18 8.03
C ARG A 119 5.88 12.24 7.31
N ILE A 120 5.68 11.03 7.85
CA ILE A 120 4.68 10.07 7.33
C ILE A 120 3.27 10.67 7.43
N GLY A 121 2.93 11.29 8.58
CA GLY A 121 1.65 11.92 8.83
C GLY A 121 1.34 13.04 7.83
N SER A 122 2.28 13.96 7.64
CA SER A 122 2.18 15.04 6.65
C SER A 122 1.94 14.50 5.24
N ALA A 123 2.73 13.52 4.78
CA ALA A 123 2.53 12.94 3.45
C ALA A 123 1.20 12.17 3.30
N ASN A 124 0.69 11.57 4.38
CA ASN A 124 -0.63 10.95 4.37
C ASN A 124 -1.76 11.99 4.29
N ILE A 125 -1.62 13.15 4.94
CA ILE A 125 -2.57 14.27 4.80
C ILE A 125 -2.63 14.71 3.35
N ASP A 126 -1.48 14.93 2.71
CA ASP A 126 -1.40 15.28 1.29
C ASP A 126 -2.11 14.23 0.41
N LEU A 127 -1.92 12.94 0.72
CA LEU A 127 -2.56 11.85 -0.01
C LEU A 127 -4.08 11.85 0.16
N GLN A 128 -4.60 12.13 1.36
CA GLN A 128 -6.05 12.24 1.58
C GLN A 128 -6.63 13.46 0.85
N MET A 129 -5.94 14.60 0.88
CA MET A 129 -6.35 15.79 0.13
C MET A 129 -6.40 15.52 -1.37
N LEU A 130 -5.40 14.82 -1.91
CA LEU A 130 -5.36 14.41 -3.31
C LEU A 130 -6.58 13.54 -3.66
N ARG A 131 -6.94 12.57 -2.81
CA ARG A 131 -8.12 11.70 -3.00
C ARG A 131 -9.42 12.50 -2.98
N ILE A 132 -9.59 13.37 -1.99
CA ILE A 132 -10.77 14.24 -1.86
C ILE A 132 -10.91 15.09 -3.12
N ASN A 133 -9.82 15.70 -3.58
CA ASN A 133 -9.86 16.52 -4.79
C ASN A 133 -10.20 15.69 -6.04
N GLN A 134 -9.63 14.50 -6.21
CA GLN A 134 -10.00 13.60 -7.31
C GLN A 134 -11.50 13.32 -7.31
N GLY A 135 -12.06 12.94 -6.15
CA GLY A 135 -13.50 12.69 -6.02
C GLY A 135 -14.36 13.91 -6.32
N ARG A 136 -13.91 15.10 -5.93
CA ARG A 136 -14.57 16.38 -6.22
C ARG A 136 -14.56 16.71 -7.71
N VAL A 137 -13.45 16.48 -8.41
CA VAL A 137 -13.35 16.73 -9.86
C VAL A 137 -14.18 15.71 -10.64
N ILE A 138 -14.16 14.43 -10.26
CA ILE A 138 -15.02 13.43 -10.91
C ILE A 138 -16.49 13.79 -10.77
N SER A 139 -16.92 14.31 -9.61
CA SER A 139 -18.32 14.72 -9.46
C SER A 139 -18.70 15.86 -10.40
N THR A 140 -17.78 16.69 -10.91
CA THR A 140 -18.15 17.73 -11.89
C THR A 140 -18.38 17.15 -13.29
N ILE A 141 -17.84 15.97 -13.58
CA ILE A 141 -17.98 15.26 -14.87
C ILE A 141 -19.34 14.53 -14.96
N LEU A 142 -19.86 14.10 -13.81
CA LEU A 142 -21.10 13.33 -13.71
C LEU A 142 -22.34 14.25 -13.69
N ASP A 143 -23.41 13.79 -14.33
CA ASP A 143 -24.74 14.42 -14.19
C ASP A 143 -25.38 14.11 -12.82
N SER A 144 -26.55 14.69 -12.55
CA SER A 144 -27.27 14.52 -11.29
C SER A 144 -27.73 13.07 -11.04
N GLU A 145 -28.15 12.35 -12.07
CA GLU A 145 -28.62 10.97 -11.96
C GLU A 145 -27.45 10.03 -11.67
N GLN A 146 -26.33 10.20 -12.39
CA GLN A 146 -25.09 9.46 -12.20
C GLN A 146 -24.50 9.67 -10.81
N LYS A 147 -24.54 10.91 -10.28
CA LYS A 147 -24.12 11.22 -8.89
C LYS A 147 -24.93 10.43 -7.87
N GLU A 148 -26.25 10.43 -8.01
CA GLU A 148 -27.12 9.73 -7.08
C GLU A 148 -26.89 8.22 -7.13
N LYS A 149 -26.68 7.68 -8.34
CA LYS A 149 -26.33 6.27 -8.55
C LYS A 149 -24.99 5.92 -7.92
N LEU A 150 -23.96 6.75 -8.11
CA LEU A 150 -22.66 6.59 -7.47
C LEU A 150 -22.78 6.58 -5.93
N ASP A 151 -23.60 7.47 -5.37
CA ASP A 151 -23.80 7.53 -3.92
C ASP A 151 -24.56 6.30 -3.39
N ARG A 152 -25.53 5.77 -4.15
CA ARG A 152 -26.18 4.48 -3.83
C ARG A 152 -25.17 3.34 -3.84
N GLU A 153 -24.35 3.23 -4.89
CA GLU A 153 -23.30 2.20 -4.99
C GLU A 153 -22.32 2.27 -3.82
N ARG A 154 -21.87 3.48 -3.44
CA ARG A 154 -21.01 3.70 -2.27
C ARG A 154 -21.66 3.26 -0.96
N ARG A 155 -22.95 3.55 -0.76
CA ARG A 155 -23.70 3.11 0.43
C ARG A 155 -23.86 1.58 0.47
N ASN A 156 -24.18 0.97 -0.65
CA ASN A 156 -24.33 -0.48 -0.76
C ASN A 156 -23.01 -1.18 -0.45
N TYR A 157 -21.90 -0.70 -1.02
CA TYR A 157 -20.58 -1.26 -0.72
C TYR A 157 -20.21 -1.16 0.77
N ARG A 158 -20.55 -0.03 1.44
CA ARG A 158 -20.32 0.12 2.89
C ARG A 158 -21.14 -0.86 3.73
N ARG A 159 -22.36 -1.19 3.30
CA ARG A 159 -23.25 -2.15 3.97
C ARG A 159 -22.85 -3.61 3.70
N SER A 160 -22.37 -3.88 2.50
CA SER A 160 -21.91 -5.20 2.04
C SER A 160 -20.42 -5.44 2.28
N GLY A 161 -19.76 -4.61 3.10
CA GLY A 161 -18.37 -4.80 3.50
C GLY A 161 -18.15 -6.22 4.05
N PRO A 162 -16.92 -6.77 3.98
CA PRO A 162 -16.65 -8.16 4.30
C PRO A 162 -17.31 -8.51 5.62
N HIS A 163 -18.20 -9.50 5.62
CA HIS A 163 -18.74 -10.08 6.84
C HIS A 163 -17.57 -10.30 7.79
N ARG A 164 -17.51 -9.50 8.87
CA ARG A 164 -16.72 -9.88 10.03
C ARG A 164 -17.33 -11.20 10.44
N GLY A 165 -16.60 -12.29 10.22
CA GLY A 165 -17.06 -13.64 10.56
C GLY A 165 -17.53 -13.71 12.02
N PRO A 166 -18.31 -14.73 12.37
CA PRO A 166 -18.85 -14.89 13.72
C PRO A 166 -17.69 -15.15 14.69
N GLY A 167 -17.18 -14.11 15.32
CA GLY A 167 -16.05 -14.21 16.24
C GLY A 167 -15.87 -12.97 17.12
N GLY A 168 -16.95 -12.21 17.32
CA GLY A 168 -16.94 -10.94 18.05
C GLY A 168 -17.95 -10.87 19.19
N MET A 169 -18.26 -12.00 19.82
CA MET A 169 -18.92 -12.05 21.13
C MET A 169 -18.39 -13.25 21.90
N GLU A 170 -17.28 -13.07 22.60
CA GLU A 170 -16.98 -13.74 23.87
C GLU A 170 -16.28 -12.72 24.79
#